data_AF-A0ABD0RRK9-F1
#
_entry.id   AF-A0ABD0RRK9-F1
#
_cell.length_a   1.000
_cell.length_b   1.000
_cell.length_c   1.000
_cell.angle_alpha   90.00
_cell.angle_beta   90.00
_cell.angle_gamma   90.00
#
_symmetry.space_group_name_H-M   'P 1'
#
loop_
_entity.id
_entity.type
_entity.pdbx_description
1 polymer ?
#
loop_
_entity_poly.entity_id
_entity_poly.type
_entity_poly.pdbx_seq_one_letter_code
_entity_poly.pdbx_strand_id
1 'polypeptide(L)' 'MEAELICVHGVWDRVVSCQPVDCGPPPQSHVYFASFSCPWGTTFGKQCTFSCNAPAILQGEDGNWATV' A
#
# COMPACT_ATOMS: atom_id res chain seq x y z
N MET A 1 16.57 -18.28 -3.42
CA MET A 1 17.78 -17.97 -4.20
C MET A 1 17.50 -16.66 -4.91
N GLU A 2 18.05 -15.56 -4.42
CA GLU A 2 17.90 -14.25 -5.03
C GLU A 2 18.98 -14.12 -6.11
N ALA A 3 18.59 -13.83 -7.34
CA ALA A 3 19.53 -13.71 -8.44
C ALA A 3 20.13 -12.30 -8.45
N GLU A 4 21.46 -12.22 -8.42
CA GLU A 4 22.18 -10.95 -8.52
C GLU A 4 22.01 -10.35 -9.93
N LEU A 5 21.58 -9.08 -10.01
CA LEU A 5 21.39 -8.34 -11.25
C LEU A 5 22.67 -7.55 -11.57
N ILE A 6 23.18 -7.67 -12.80
CA ILE A 6 24.42 -7.02 -13.22
C ILE A 6 24.09 -5.95 -14.25
N CYS A 7 24.52 -4.71 -13.99
CA CYS A 7 24.42 -3.59 -14.93
C CYS A 7 25.81 -3.24 -15.47
N VAL A 8 26.01 -3.33 -16.78
CA VAL A 8 27.27 -2.98 -17.45
C VAL A 8 26.98 -1.95 -18.53
N HIS A 9 27.69 -0.81 -18.48
CA HIS A 9 27.49 0.30 -19.41
C HIS A 9 26.02 0.80 -19.52
N GLY A 10 25.25 0.71 -18.43
CA GLY A 10 23.85 1.14 -18.40
C GLY A 10 22.85 0.15 -19.00
N VAL A 11 23.30 -1.07 -19.35
CA VAL A 11 22.45 -2.15 -19.85
C VAL A 11 22.47 -3.30 -18.85
N TRP A 12 21.29 -3.81 -18.51
CA TRP A 12 21.12 -4.97 -17.64
C TRP A 12 21.44 -6.27 -18.39
N ASP A 13 22.02 -7.25 -17.69
CA ASP A 13 22.33 -8.59 -18.19
C ASP A 13 21.10 -9.38 -18.67
N ARG A 14 19.91 -8.92 -18.28
CA ARG A 14 18.61 -9.48 -18.65
C ARG A 14 17.54 -8.38 -18.74
N VAL A 15 16.40 -8.72 -19.34
CA VAL A 15 15.21 -7.86 -19.30
C VAL A 15 14.76 -7.71 -17.85
N VAL A 16 14.84 -6.49 -17.33
CA VAL A 16 14.33 -6.13 -16.01
C VAL A 16 13.05 -5.32 -16.19
N SER A 17 12.03 -5.67 -15.41
CA SER A 17 10.82 -4.85 -15.28
C SER A 17 10.68 -4.45 -13.81
N CYS A 18 10.45 -3.17 -13.55
CA CYS A 18 10.01 -2.73 -12.23
C CYS A 18 8.54 -3.10 -12.08
N GLN A 19 8.26 -4.16 -11.32
CA GLN A 19 6.89 -4.49 -10.97
C GLN A 19 6.47 -3.61 -9.78
N PRO A 20 5.28 -3.00 -9.82
CA PRO A 20 4.76 -2.24 -8.69
C PRO A 20 4.75 -3.11 -7.43
N VAL A 21 5.29 -2.58 -6.33
CA VAL A 21 5.20 -3.25 -5.03
C VAL A 21 3.74 -3.30 -4.61
N ASP A 22 3.28 -4.48 -4.20
CA ASP A 22 1.98 -4.67 -3.56
C ASP A 22 2.17 -4.71 -2.03
N CYS A 23 1.66 -3.68 -1.35
CA CYS A 23 1.77 -3.57 0.10
C CYS A 23 0.73 -4.43 0.84
N GLY A 24 -0.28 -4.92 0.12
CA GLY A 24 -1.49 -5.48 0.72
C GLY A 24 -2.35 -4.42 1.42
N PRO A 25 -3.56 -4.80 1.86
CA PRO A 25 -4.41 -3.92 2.66
C PRO A 25 -3.77 -3.68 4.04
N PRO A 26 -4.00 -2.50 4.66
CA PRO A 26 -3.51 -2.23 6.00
C PRO A 26 -3.99 -3.29 7.00
N PRO A 27 -3.14 -3.77 7.93
CA PRO A 27 -3.56 -4.77 8.90
C PRO A 27 -4.62 -4.19 9.85
N GLN A 28 -5.72 -4.93 10.05
CA GLN A 28 -6.81 -4.54 10.96
C GLN A 28 -6.35 -4.33 12.41
N SER A 29 -5.21 -4.88 12.80
CA SER A 29 -4.61 -4.68 14.12
C SER A 29 -4.12 -3.25 14.36
N HIS A 30 -3.84 -2.48 13.31
CA HIS A 30 -3.36 -1.10 13.45
C HIS A 30 -4.50 -0.10 13.62
N VAL A 31 -5.70 -0.42 13.15
CA VAL A 31 -6.86 0.48 13.22
C VAL A 31 -8.11 -0.29 13.62
N TYR A 32 -8.52 -0.13 14.87
CA TYR A 32 -9.71 -0.78 15.42
C TYR A 32 -10.98 -0.19 14.82
N PHE A 33 -11.98 -1.05 14.61
CA PHE A 33 -13.29 -0.70 14.07
C PHE A 33 -13.21 0.07 12.74
N ALA A 34 -12.32 -0.33 11.83
CA ALA A 34 -12.21 0.27 10.50
C ALA A 34 -12.37 -0.74 9.38
N SER A 35 -12.81 -0.27 8.23
CA SER A 35 -12.90 -1.04 6.98
C SER A 35 -12.10 -0.36 5.87
N PHE A 36 -11.42 -1.19 5.08
CA PHE A 36 -10.61 -0.76 3.94
C PHE A 36 -11.21 -1.35 2.66
N SER A 37 -11.37 -0.53 1.64
CA SER A 37 -11.83 -0.95 0.31
C SER A 37 -10.81 -0.57 -0.75
N CYS A 38 -10.25 -1.56 -1.43
CA CYS A 38 -9.21 -1.39 -2.46
C CYS A 38 -9.63 -2.14 -3.74
N PRO A 39 -10.64 -1.67 -4.49
CA PRO A 39 -11.19 -2.42 -5.64
C PRO A 39 -10.19 -2.56 -6.80
N TRP A 40 -9.18 -1.69 -6.87
CA TRP A 40 -8.13 -1.72 -7.89
C TRP A 40 -6.80 -2.33 -7.39
N GLY A 41 -6.82 -2.97 -6.22
CA GLY A 41 -5.65 -3.55 -5.58
C GLY A 41 -4.87 -2.57 -4.72
N THR A 42 -3.72 -3.05 -4.23
CA THR A 42 -2.88 -2.41 -3.21
C THR A 42 -1.45 -2.16 -3.70
N THR A 43 -1.27 -2.18 -5.02
CA THR A 43 0.00 -1.82 -5.66
C THR A 43 0.27 -0.33 -5.59
N PHE A 44 1.56 0.04 -5.66
CA PHE A 44 2.00 1.43 -5.67
C PHE A 44 1.17 2.30 -6.64
N GLY A 45 0.64 3.42 -6.13
CA GLY A 45 -0.17 4.38 -6.88
C GLY A 45 -1.67 4.07 -6.94
N LYS A 46 -2.15 2.94 -6.38
CA LYS A 46 -3.59 2.68 -6.24
C LYS A 46 -4.16 3.42 -5.02
N GLN A 47 -5.44 3.78 -5.12
CA GLN A 47 -6.18 4.41 -4.04
C GLN A 47 -7.08 3.40 -3.34
N CYS A 48 -7.07 3.46 -2.01
CA CYS A 48 -7.97 2.70 -1.15
C CYS A 48 -8.86 3.67 -0.38
N THR A 49 -10.12 3.30 -0.18
CA THR A 49 -11.04 4.03 0.68
C THR A 49 -10.95 3.48 2.10
N PHE A 50 -10.90 4.40 3.05
CA PHE A 50 -10.89 4.11 4.48
C PHE A 50 -12.21 4.57 5.12
N SER A 51 -12.75 3.78 6.04
CA SER A 51 -13.94 4.16 6.80
C SER A 51 -13.85 3.67 8.24
N CYS A 52 -14.08 4.58 9.19
CA CYS A 52 -14.28 4.23 10.59
C CYS A 52 -15.72 3.76 10.80
N ASN A 53 -15.88 2.56 11.35
CA ASN A 53 -17.14 1.99 11.76
C ASN A 53 -17.33 2.23 13.26
N ALA A 54 -18.59 2.37 13.69
CA ALA A 54 -18.88 2.55 15.11
C ALA A 54 -18.26 1.43 15.96
N PRO A 55 -17.67 1.75 17.13
CA PRO A 55 -17.65 3.05 17.80
C PRO A 55 -16.52 4.03 17.37
N ALA A 56 -15.67 3.67 16.40
CA ALA A 56 -14.61 4.56 15.95
C ALA A 56 -15.17 5.71 15.08
N ILE A 57 -14.62 6.90 15.28
CA ILE A 57 -14.90 8.09 14.48
C ILE A 57 -13.62 8.57 13.81
N LEU A 58 -13.72 9.08 12.60
CA LEU A 58 -12.59 9.71 11.93
C LEU A 58 -12.35 11.09 12.57
N GLN A 59 -11.23 11.29 13.25
CA GLN A 59 -10.84 12.60 13.76
C GLN A 59 -9.73 13.20 12.90
N GLY A 60 -10.05 14.24 12.12
CA GLY A 60 -9.10 15.05 11.35
C GLY A 60 -9.82 15.87 10.26
N GLU A 61 -9.50 17.17 10.14
CA GLU A 61 -10.15 18.09 9.17
C GLU A 61 -9.74 17.85 7.71
N ASP A 62 -8.68 17.05 7.44
CA ASP A 62 -8.15 16.82 6.09
C ASP A 62 -7.89 15.33 5.76
N GLY A 63 -8.70 14.40 6.30
CA GLY A 63 -8.76 13.00 5.84
C GLY A 63 -7.48 12.14 5.98
N ASN A 64 -6.40 12.67 6.55
CA ASN A 64 -5.06 12.05 6.51
C ASN A 64 -4.49 11.62 7.87
N TRP A 65 -5.26 11.68 8.95
CA TRP A 65 -4.88 11.02 10.18
C TRP A 65 -6.14 10.59 10.94
N ALA A 66 -6.14 9.36 11.43
CA ALA A 66 -7.09 8.87 12.41
C ALA A 66 -6.29 8.70 13.72
N THR A 67 -6.44 9.64 14.65
CA THR A 67 -5.99 9.42 16.03
C THR A 67 -7.13 8.71 16.76
N VAL A 68 -6.82 7.57 17.38
CA VAL A 68 -7.66 6.85 18.34
C VAL A 68 -7.71 7.64 19.64
#